data_AF-A0A8T1S7D7-F1
#
_entry.id   AF-A0A8T1S7D7-F1
#
_cell.length_a   1.000
_cell.length_b   1.000
_cell.length_c   1.000
_cell.angle_alpha   90.00
_cell.angle_beta   90.00
_cell.angle_gamma   90.00
#
_symmetry.space_group_name_H-M   'P 1'
#
loop_
_entity.id
_entity.type
_entity.pdbx_description
1 polymer ?
#
loop_
_entity_poly.entity_id
_entity_poly.type
_entity_poly.pdbx_seq_one_letter_code
_entity_poly.pdbx_strand_id
1 'polypeptide(L)'
;MPTGFIFSPPEGASGLSVTQTQGPVILSEGVGLRLNCSYDATVNAIFWYVQPPGQPPRLLLWDLGLADSDEGIRKGFDATHDKKLKSFHLWKPASELSDSATYYCAARDTVIRSDRGAEQKPRGVCAEQR
;
A
#
# COMPACT_ATOMS: atom_id res chain seq x y z
N MET A 1 7.08 -27.13 7.56
CA MET A 1 8.15 -26.11 7.64
C MET A 1 7.55 -24.80 7.14
N PRO A 2 7.14 -23.86 8.01
CA PRO A 2 6.60 -22.59 7.52
C PRO A 2 7.76 -21.62 7.24
N THR A 3 7.94 -21.28 5.98
CA THR A 3 8.83 -20.19 5.56
C THR A 3 8.09 -18.88 5.78
N GLY A 4 8.25 -18.27 6.95
CA GLY A 4 7.70 -16.95 7.24
C GLY A 4 8.71 -15.87 6.88
N PHE A 5 8.40 -15.01 5.92
CA PHE A 5 9.12 -13.75 5.72
C PHE A 5 8.33 -12.64 6.43
N ILE A 6 8.91 -12.06 7.47
CA ILE A 6 8.39 -10.86 8.12
C ILE A 6 8.88 -9.67 7.29
N PHE A 7 7.99 -9.06 6.51
CA PHE A 7 8.27 -7.78 5.85
C PHE A 7 7.80 -6.64 6.75
N SER A 8 8.72 -6.05 7.50
CA SER A 8 8.49 -4.78 8.20
C SER A 8 8.73 -3.63 7.21
N PRO A 9 7.77 -2.71 7.00
CA PRO A 9 8.04 -1.51 6.23
C PRO A 9 9.10 -0.65 6.96
N PRO A 10 10.06 -0.05 6.23
CA PRO A 10 11.06 0.81 6.84
C PRO A 10 10.41 2.12 7.31
N GLU A 11 10.40 2.35 8.62
CA GLU A 11 10.21 3.69 9.19
C GLU A 11 11.49 4.50 8.92
N GLY A 12 11.38 5.54 8.08
CA GLY A 12 12.50 6.44 7.86
C GLY A 12 12.53 7.14 6.50
N ALA A 13 11.48 7.88 6.17
CA ALA A 13 11.55 8.98 5.21
C ALA A 13 10.39 9.93 5.49
N SER A 14 10.60 11.24 5.36
CA SER A 14 9.51 12.21 5.28
C SER A 14 8.72 11.93 3.99
N GLY A 15 7.78 10.99 4.08
CA GLY A 15 7.05 10.41 2.98
C GLY A 15 5.84 9.64 3.51
N LEU A 16 4.86 9.45 2.64
CA LEU A 16 3.60 8.77 2.92
C LEU A 16 3.81 7.44 3.69
N SER A 17 3.27 7.35 4.90
CA SER A 17 3.24 6.10 5.67
C SER A 17 1.92 5.38 5.47
N VAL A 18 2.00 4.08 5.22
CA VAL A 18 0.84 3.18 5.11
C VAL A 18 0.97 2.11 6.18
N THR A 19 -0.04 2.02 7.04
CA THR A 19 -0.16 1.01 8.09
C THR A 19 -1.23 0.01 7.68
N GLN A 20 -0.90 -1.29 7.68
CA GLN A 20 -1.87 -2.36 7.38
C GLN A 20 -1.84 -3.45 8.45
N THR A 21 -2.80 -4.38 8.42
CA THR A 21 -2.79 -5.56 9.29
C THR A 21 -1.42 -6.26 9.24
N GLN A 22 -0.79 -6.41 10.40
CA GLN A 22 0.54 -7.00 10.52
C GLN A 22 0.45 -8.51 10.74
N GLY A 23 1.35 -9.24 10.09
CA GLY A 23 1.48 -10.69 10.24
C GLY A 23 0.44 -11.52 9.47
N PRO A 24 0.52 -12.85 9.57
CA PRO A 24 -0.40 -13.75 8.88
C PRO A 24 -1.79 -13.73 9.53
N VAL A 25 -2.82 -13.67 8.69
CA VAL A 25 -4.21 -13.85 9.11
C VAL A 25 -4.64 -15.25 8.70
N ILE A 26 -4.93 -16.11 9.68
CA ILE A 26 -5.33 -17.51 9.45
C ILE A 26 -6.83 -17.62 9.72
N LEU A 27 -7.59 -18.01 8.70
CA LEU A 27 -9.04 -18.13 8.74
C LEU A 27 -9.47 -19.46 8.14
N SER A 28 -10.61 -19.97 8.59
CA SER A 28 -11.29 -21.11 7.97
C SER A 28 -12.17 -20.64 6.80
N GLU A 29 -12.40 -21.52 5.84
CA GLU A 29 -13.33 -21.27 4.73
C GLU A 29 -14.72 -20.85 5.25
N GLY A 30 -15.36 -19.91 4.54
CA GLY A 30 -16.65 -19.33 4.92
C GLY A 30 -16.57 -18.25 5.99
N VAL A 31 -15.42 -18.05 6.65
CA VAL A 31 -15.22 -16.96 7.62
C VAL A 31 -14.89 -15.66 6.89
N GLY A 32 -15.47 -14.55 7.34
CA GLY A 32 -15.19 -13.24 6.77
C GLY A 32 -13.74 -12.81 6.96
N LEU A 33 -13.09 -12.41 5.87
CA LEU A 33 -11.77 -11.78 5.88
C LEU A 33 -11.91 -10.28 6.07
N ARG A 34 -11.06 -9.69 6.92
CA ARG A 34 -10.92 -8.24 7.02
C ARG A 34 -9.45 -7.86 7.18
N LEU A 35 -8.94 -7.05 6.25
CA LEU A 35 -7.60 -6.49 6.28
C LEU A 35 -7.70 -4.98 6.42
N ASN A 36 -6.97 -4.45 7.39
CA ASN A 36 -6.97 -3.02 7.65
C ASN A 36 -5.88 -2.34 6.84
N CYS A 37 -6.18 -1.15 6.34
CA CYS A 37 -5.20 -0.24 5.78
C CYS A 37 -5.56 1.20 6.18
N SER A 38 -4.59 1.93 6.70
CA SER A 38 -4.66 3.33 7.04
C SER A 38 -3.40 4.06 6.58
N TYR A 39 -3.49 5.37 6.36
CA TYR A 39 -2.39 6.20 5.89
C TYR A 39 -2.37 7.54 6.63
N ASP A 40 -1.22 8.22 6.64
CA ASP A 40 -1.02 9.43 7.45
C ASP A 40 -1.06 10.75 6.65
N ALA A 41 -0.85 10.71 5.34
CA ALA A 41 -0.82 11.90 4.49
C ALA A 41 -2.07 12.07 3.60
N THR A 42 -2.10 13.11 2.76
CA THR A 42 -3.13 13.27 1.74
C THR A 42 -2.75 12.44 0.52
N VAL A 43 -3.65 11.54 0.10
CA VAL A 43 -3.43 10.62 -1.02
C VAL A 43 -4.48 10.86 -2.10
N ASN A 44 -4.05 10.80 -3.36
CA ASN A 44 -4.98 10.84 -4.49
C ASN A 44 -5.47 9.45 -4.88
N ALA A 45 -4.70 8.43 -4.52
CA ALA A 45 -5.03 7.07 -4.86
C ALA A 45 -4.59 6.08 -3.79
N ILE A 46 -5.40 5.05 -3.61
CA ILE A 46 -5.13 3.94 -2.72
C ILE A 46 -5.49 2.62 -3.41
N PHE A 47 -4.68 1.60 -3.15
CA PHE A 47 -4.69 0.35 -3.90
C PHE A 47 -4.56 -0.83 -2.94
N TRP A 48 -5.30 -1.89 -3.26
CA TRP A 48 -5.06 -3.23 -2.76
C TRP A 48 -4.47 -4.07 -3.88
N TYR A 49 -3.34 -4.72 -3.58
CA TYR A 49 -2.73 -5.73 -4.42
C TYR A 49 -2.87 -7.10 -3.76
N VAL A 50 -2.99 -8.12 -4.59
CA VAL A 50 -2.95 -9.53 -4.19
C VAL A 50 -1.77 -10.20 -4.87
N GLN A 51 -0.98 -10.95 -4.12
CA GLN A 51 0.15 -11.72 -4.59
C GLN A 51 -0.05 -13.20 -4.25
N PRO A 52 -0.47 -14.01 -5.23
CA PRO A 52 -0.47 -15.44 -5.09
C PRO A 52 0.96 -15.98 -4.91
N PRO A 53 1.15 -17.13 -4.23
CA PRO A 53 2.46 -17.75 -4.08
C PRO A 53 3.16 -17.95 -5.44
N GLY A 54 4.42 -17.51 -5.54
CA GLY A 54 5.24 -17.65 -6.75
C GLY A 54 4.83 -16.74 -7.93
N GLN A 55 3.91 -15.81 -7.72
CA GLN A 55 3.43 -14.89 -8.75
C GLN A 55 3.76 -13.42 -8.40
N PRO A 56 3.82 -12.52 -9.40
CA PRO A 56 3.93 -11.10 -9.12
C PRO A 56 2.63 -10.55 -8.50
N PRO A 57 2.70 -9.48 -7.69
CA PRO A 57 1.52 -8.79 -7.20
C PRO A 57 0.65 -8.28 -8.35
N ARG A 58 -0.66 -8.45 -8.23
CA ARG A 58 -1.68 -7.99 -9.18
C ARG A 58 -2.65 -7.06 -8.47
N LEU A 59 -3.17 -6.10 -9.21
CA LEU A 59 -4.12 -5.13 -8.67
C LEU A 59 -5.45 -5.84 -8.36
N LEU A 60 -5.96 -5.65 -7.14
CA LEU A 60 -7.22 -6.25 -6.68
C LEU A 60 -8.33 -5.19 -6.67
N LEU A 61 -8.15 -4.12 -5.90
CA LEU A 61 -9.08 -2.99 -5.80
C LEU A 61 -8.30 -1.69 -5.73
N TRP A 62 -8.94 -0.60 -6.13
CA TRP A 62 -8.38 0.74 -5.99
C TRP A 62 -9.48 1.79 -5.97
N ASP A 63 -9.12 2.93 -5.40
CA ASP A 63 -9.85 4.19 -5.48
C ASP A 63 -8.85 5.27 -5.94
N LEU A 64 -9.12 5.94 -7.07
CA LEU A 64 -8.31 7.05 -7.64
C LEU A 64 -8.86 8.43 -7.26
N GLY A 65 -9.66 8.52 -6.21
CA GLY A 65 -10.31 9.72 -5.72
C GLY A 65 -11.58 10.10 -6.49
N LEU A 66 -11.71 9.66 -7.75
CA LEU A 66 -12.77 9.99 -8.71
C LEU A 66 -13.47 8.77 -9.31
N ALA A 67 -12.91 7.57 -9.11
CA ALA A 67 -13.40 6.32 -9.67
C ALA A 67 -12.88 5.14 -8.83
N ASP A 68 -13.69 4.09 -8.77
CA ASP A 68 -13.40 2.85 -8.04
C ASP A 68 -13.26 1.66 -9.01
N SER A 69 -12.54 0.62 -8.58
CA SER A 69 -12.24 -0.57 -9.41
C SER A 69 -13.05 -1.81 -9.07
N ASP A 70 -13.26 -2.66 -10.08
CA ASP A 70 -14.24 -3.75 -10.11
C ASP A 70 -13.63 -5.18 -10.12
N GLU A 71 -12.30 -5.37 -10.23
CA GLU A 71 -11.75 -6.74 -10.34
C GLU A 71 -11.92 -7.55 -9.05
N GLY A 72 -11.65 -6.94 -7.89
CA GLY A 72 -11.90 -7.55 -6.59
C GLY A 72 -13.38 -7.76 -6.31
N ILE A 73 -14.24 -6.84 -6.77
CA ILE A 73 -15.72 -6.91 -6.60
C ILE A 73 -16.25 -8.19 -7.23
N ARG A 74 -15.78 -8.55 -8.43
CA ARG A 74 -16.16 -9.80 -9.11
C ARG A 74 -15.75 -11.07 -8.36
N LYS A 75 -14.75 -10.98 -7.49
CA LYS A 75 -14.26 -12.07 -6.63
C LYS A 75 -14.84 -12.01 -5.21
N GLY A 76 -15.83 -11.15 -4.97
CA GLY A 76 -16.51 -10.99 -3.69
C GLY A 76 -15.74 -10.15 -2.66
N PHE A 77 -14.63 -9.52 -3.05
CA PHE A 77 -13.93 -8.55 -2.22
C PHE A 77 -14.57 -7.18 -2.33
N ASP A 78 -14.53 -6.42 -1.24
CA ASP A 78 -15.02 -5.06 -1.20
C ASP A 78 -14.09 -4.20 -0.32
N ALA A 79 -14.04 -2.91 -0.62
CA ALA A 79 -13.23 -1.94 0.10
C ALA A 79 -13.90 -0.56 0.15
N THR A 80 -13.97 0.03 1.34
CA THR A 80 -14.57 1.35 1.59
C THR A 80 -13.42 2.30 1.87
N HIS A 81 -13.32 3.35 1.05
CA HIS A 81 -12.38 4.42 1.28
C HIS A 81 -12.99 5.50 2.18
N ASP A 82 -12.55 5.53 3.42
CA ASP A 82 -12.83 6.65 4.32
C ASP A 82 -11.69 7.67 4.24
N LYS A 83 -11.89 8.70 3.42
CA LYS A 83 -10.91 9.79 3.26
C LYS A 83 -10.75 10.65 4.52
N LYS A 84 -11.73 10.66 5.44
CA LYS A 84 -11.66 11.42 6.70
C LYS A 84 -10.82 10.67 7.72
N LEU A 85 -11.05 9.37 7.85
CA LEU A 85 -10.29 8.47 8.72
C LEU A 85 -8.97 7.99 8.08
N LYS A 86 -8.74 8.38 6.82
CA LYS A 86 -7.57 7.98 6.02
C LYS A 86 -7.41 6.46 5.98
N SER A 87 -8.46 5.75 5.60
CA SER A 87 -8.47 4.29 5.60
C SER A 87 -9.14 3.68 4.37
N PHE A 88 -8.66 2.51 3.97
CA PHE A 88 -9.19 1.73 2.85
C PHE A 88 -9.16 0.24 3.22
N HIS A 89 -10.09 -0.16 4.09
CA HIS A 89 -10.12 -1.53 4.60
C HIS A 89 -10.65 -2.47 3.51
N LEU A 90 -10.00 -3.62 3.34
CA LEU A 90 -10.46 -4.70 2.46
C LEU A 90 -11.26 -5.71 3.28
N TRP A 91 -12.39 -6.18 2.78
CA TRP A 91 -13.09 -7.32 3.36
C TRP A 91 -13.68 -8.24 2.30
N LYS A 92 -13.91 -9.47 2.70
CA LYS A 92 -14.66 -10.48 1.94
C LYS A 92 -15.58 -11.22 2.92
N PRO A 93 -16.90 -11.30 2.68
CA PRO A 93 -17.84 -11.89 3.65
C PRO A 93 -17.60 -13.37 3.94
N ALA A 94 -17.14 -14.12 2.95
CA ALA A 94 -16.85 -15.55 3.06
C ALA A 94 -15.53 -15.84 2.33
N SER A 95 -14.51 -16.25 3.08
CA SER A 95 -13.22 -16.64 2.50
C SER A 95 -13.29 -18.01 1.84
N GLU A 96 -12.49 -18.18 0.78
CA GLU A 96 -12.31 -19.40 0.00
C GLU A 96 -10.84 -19.82 0.04
N LEU A 97 -10.55 -21.09 -0.20
CA LEU A 97 -9.16 -21.58 -0.26
C LEU A 97 -8.32 -20.84 -1.32
N SER A 98 -8.96 -20.41 -2.42
CA SER A 98 -8.35 -19.63 -3.51
C SER A 98 -7.93 -18.23 -3.09
N ASP A 99 -8.43 -17.72 -1.96
CA ASP A 99 -8.06 -16.39 -1.43
C ASP A 99 -6.73 -16.40 -0.67
N SER A 100 -6.11 -17.57 -0.49
CA SER A 100 -4.83 -17.69 0.21
C SER A 100 -3.70 -17.03 -0.59
N ALA A 101 -3.31 -15.83 -0.18
CA ALA A 101 -2.33 -15.00 -0.84
C ALA A 101 -1.76 -13.94 0.11
N THR A 102 -0.72 -13.22 -0.32
CA THR A 102 -0.25 -12.03 0.38
C THR A 102 -0.95 -10.79 -0.17
N TYR A 103 -1.46 -9.94 0.71
CA TYR A 103 -2.19 -8.73 0.34
C TYR A 103 -1.39 -7.48 0.75
N TYR A 104 -1.29 -6.52 -0.16
CA TYR A 104 -0.54 -5.29 0.05
C TYR A 104 -1.43 -4.08 -0.17
N CYS A 105 -1.43 -3.18 0.80
CA CYS A 105 -1.99 -1.86 0.64
C CYS A 105 -0.90 -0.88 0.19
N ALA A 106 -1.20 -0.06 -0.79
CA ALA A 106 -0.31 0.99 -1.25
C ALA A 106 -1.11 2.27 -1.50
N ALA A 107 -0.51 3.41 -1.24
CA ALA A 107 -1.11 4.70 -1.52
C ALA A 107 -0.16 5.59 -2.32
N ARG A 108 -0.70 6.56 -3.04
CA ARG A 108 0.06 7.56 -3.81
C ARG A 108 -0.29 8.96 -3.32
N ASP A 109 0.72 9.68 -2.89
CA ASP A 109 0.61 11.06 -2.42
C ASP A 109 0.50 12.06 -3.56
N THR A 110 -0.03 13.24 -3.25
CA THR A 110 0.27 14.44 -4.02
C THR A 110 1.62 14.95 -3.61
N VAL A 111 2.61 14.87 -4.49
CA VAL A 111 3.83 15.64 -4.30
C VAL A 111 3.44 17.13 -4.42
N ILE A 112 3.12 17.78 -3.30
CA ILE A 112 3.30 19.23 -3.23
C ILE A 112 4.81 19.38 -3.16
N ARG A 113 5.44 19.60 -4.32
CA ARG A 113 6.82 20.03 -4.38
C ARG A 113 6.84 21.40 -3.69
N SER A 114 7.08 21.42 -2.38
CA SER A 114 7.63 22.63 -1.77
C SER A 114 9.01 22.74 -2.40
N ASP A 115 9.10 23.70 -3.32
CA ASP A 115 10.30 24.03 -4.06
C ASP A 115 11.36 24.46 -3.03
N ARG A 116 12.06 23.49 -2.44
CA ARG A 116 13.32 23.77 -1.75
C ARG A 116 14.27 24.16 -2.86
N GLY A 117 14.39 25.48 -3.04
CA GLY A 117 15.20 26.10 -4.06
C GLY A 117 16.54 25.37 -4.18
N ALA A 118 16.92 25.12 -5.42
CA ALA A 118 18.23 24.56 -5.73
C ALA A 118 19.32 25.45 -5.11
N GLU A 119 19.90 25.03 -3.98
CA GLU A 119 21.18 25.58 -3.55
C GLU A 119 22.23 25.12 -4.56
N GLN A 120 22.68 26.06 -5.39
CA GLN A 120 23.88 25.84 -6.20
C GLN A 120 25.07 25.74 -5.26
N LYS A 121 25.69 24.56 -5.21
CA LYS A 121 27.01 24.38 -4.61
C LYS A 121 27.97 25.38 -5.28
N PRO A 122 28.68 26.25 -4.54
CA PRO A 122 29.61 27.18 -5.15
C PRO A 122 30.68 26.40 -5.92
N ARG A 123 31.02 26.89 -7.12
CA ARG A 123 32.10 26.35 -7.93
C ARG A 123 33.39 26.41 -7.10
N GLY A 124 33.88 25.25 -6.68
CA GLY A 124 35.23 25.14 -6.14
C GLY A 124 36.22 25.55 -7.22
N VAL A 125 37.01 26.58 -6.94
CA VAL A 125 38.21 26.91 -7.71
C VAL A 125 39.21 25.78 -7.45
N CYS A 126 39.65 25.11 -8.51
CA CYS A 126 40.78 24.19 -8.43
C CYS A 126 42.05 25.04 -8.26
N ALA A 127 42.69 24.98 -7.11
CA ALA A 127 44.00 25.59 -6.90
C ALA A 127 45.08 24.63 -7.40
N GLU A 128 45.78 25.04 -8.46
CA GLU A 128 47.00 24.41 -8.97
C GLU A 128 48.08 24.41 -7.89
N GLN A 129 48.59 23.23 -7.53
CA GLN A 129 49.68 23.06 -6.59
C GLN A 129 51.00 22.97 -7.39
N ARG A 130 51.86 23.98 -7.22
CA ARG A 130 53.23 24.02 -7.78
C ARG A 130 54.20 23.27 -6.87
#